data_AF-A0A813A9D2-F1
#
_entry.id   AF-A0A813A9D2-F1
#
_cell.length_a   1.000
_cell.length_b   1.000
_cell.length_c   1.000
_cell.angle_alpha   90.00
_cell.angle_beta   90.00
_cell.angle_gamma   90.00
#
_symmetry.space_group_name_H-M   'P 1'
#
loop_
_entity.id
_entity.type
_entity.pdbx_description
1 polymer ?
#
loop_
_entity_poly.entity_id
_entity_poly.type
_entity_poly.pdbx_seq_one_letter_code
_entity_poly.pdbx_strand_id
1 'polypeptide(L)'
;AHSYFGRFARWALREFLSEAASAVDQATATPAHILERLGVCIPMMEAAPSEKSPSHVMLSPCAGLLPAGHGFQRGDWLLCTFPPTGTPGISVTTRGDVSVEAEVVNITPPPGQGILVRMVGELGKNAGEKFNKKTCRVDRVANHVTLGRQLSALVTLGGSTGEKKPDPPAEGGKKGKKGKSKESNSPAWLK
;
A
#
# COMPACT_ATOMS: atom_id res chain seq x y z
N ALA A 1 -11.64 -19.05 -23.81
CA ALA A 1 -11.25 -18.69 -22.44
C ALA A 1 -9.88 -17.98 -22.39
N HIS A 2 -8.77 -18.65 -22.74
CA HIS A 2 -7.41 -18.07 -22.66
C HIS A 2 -7.21 -16.75 -23.44
N SER A 3 -7.80 -16.62 -24.64
CA SER A 3 -7.73 -15.38 -25.44
C SER A 3 -8.44 -14.18 -24.80
N TYR A 4 -9.51 -14.42 -24.03
CA TYR A 4 -10.24 -13.38 -23.30
C TYR A 4 -9.42 -12.88 -22.11
N PHE A 5 -8.91 -13.79 -21.28
CA PHE A 5 -8.09 -13.44 -20.11
C PHE A 5 -6.80 -12.71 -20.53
N GLY A 6 -6.15 -13.15 -21.61
CA GLY A 6 -4.97 -12.48 -22.16
C GLY A 6 -5.26 -11.07 -22.68
N ARG A 7 -6.44 -10.83 -23.28
CA ARG A 7 -6.86 -9.47 -23.70
C ARG A 7 -7.12 -8.57 -22.50
N PHE A 8 -7.85 -9.07 -21.51
CA PHE A 8 -8.17 -8.30 -20.31
C PHE A 8 -6.90 -7.93 -19.52
N ALA A 9 -6.00 -8.90 -19.27
CA ALA A 9 -4.75 -8.64 -18.57
C ALA A 9 -3.89 -7.60 -19.28
N ARG A 10 -3.84 -7.65 -20.62
CA ARG A 10 -3.13 -6.64 -21.43
C ARG A 10 -3.77 -5.26 -21.31
N TRP A 11 -5.10 -5.16 -21.28
CA TRP A 11 -5.79 -3.90 -21.12
C TRP A 11 -5.56 -3.30 -19.73
N ALA A 12 -5.76 -4.09 -18.67
CA ALA A 12 -5.50 -3.65 -17.30
C ALA A 12 -4.06 -3.16 -17.11
N LEU A 13 -3.08 -3.87 -17.68
CA LEU A 13 -1.68 -3.44 -17.63
C LEU A 13 -1.45 -2.12 -18.38
N ARG A 14 -2.06 -1.94 -19.56
CA ARG A 14 -1.93 -0.70 -20.33
C ARG A 14 -2.56 0.49 -19.62
N GLU A 15 -3.73 0.29 -19.02
CA GLU A 15 -4.43 1.30 -18.24
C GLU A 15 -3.56 1.74 -17.06
N PHE A 16 -3.06 0.79 -16.27
CA PHE A 16 -2.16 1.09 -15.16
C PHE A 16 -0.88 1.81 -15.59
N LEU A 17 -0.21 1.35 -16.65
CA LEU A 17 1.00 2.00 -17.14
C LEU A 17 0.73 3.42 -17.65
N SER A 18 -0.41 3.64 -18.30
CA SER A 18 -0.82 4.97 -18.76
C SER A 18 -1.12 5.91 -17.58
N GLU A 19 -1.80 5.41 -16.54
CA GLU A 19 -2.08 6.17 -15.32
C GLU A 19 -0.78 6.52 -14.59
N ALA A 20 0.13 5.55 -14.42
CA ALA A 20 1.41 5.74 -13.76
C ALA A 20 2.29 6.75 -14.51
N ALA A 21 2.39 6.63 -15.84
CA ALA A 21 3.14 7.57 -16.67
C ALA A 21 2.55 8.98 -16.55
N SER A 22 1.23 9.13 -16.69
CA SER A 22 0.56 10.43 -16.55
C SER A 22 0.77 11.05 -15.16
N ALA A 23 0.76 10.26 -14.08
CA ALA A 23 0.99 10.76 -12.74
C ALA A 23 2.42 11.30 -12.56
N VAL A 24 3.42 10.57 -13.06
CA VAL A 24 4.83 10.99 -13.01
C VAL A 24 5.07 12.23 -13.88
N ASP A 25 4.51 12.26 -15.09
CA ASP A 25 4.62 13.41 -16.00
C ASP A 25 3.98 14.66 -15.39
N GLN A 26 2.80 14.52 -14.78
CA GLN A 26 2.17 15.63 -14.06
C GLN A 26 3.02 16.08 -12.87
N ALA A 27 3.52 15.15 -12.06
CA ALA A 27 4.31 15.46 -10.88
C ALA A 27 5.62 16.21 -11.22
N THR A 28 6.24 15.86 -12.35
CA THR A 28 7.50 16.45 -12.82
C THR A 28 7.32 17.76 -13.58
N ALA A 29 6.32 17.85 -14.47
CA ALA A 29 6.13 19.02 -15.35
C ALA A 29 5.24 20.10 -14.74
N THR A 30 4.35 19.75 -13.81
CA THR A 30 3.35 20.68 -13.27
C THR A 30 3.79 21.23 -11.91
N PRO A 31 3.74 22.56 -11.69
CA PRO A 31 3.99 23.15 -10.38
C PRO A 31 3.07 22.60 -9.28
N ALA A 32 3.63 22.33 -8.09
CA ALA A 32 2.92 21.68 -6.99
C ALA A 32 1.66 22.43 -6.52
N HIS A 33 1.65 23.77 -6.56
CA HIS A 33 0.49 24.58 -6.18
C HIS A 33 -0.72 24.39 -7.12
N ILE A 34 -0.49 24.04 -8.40
CA ILE A 34 -1.57 23.73 -9.34
C ILE A 34 -2.15 22.36 -8.99
N LEU A 35 -1.29 21.39 -8.72
CA LEU A 35 -1.70 20.03 -8.35
C LEU A 35 -2.39 19.97 -6.99
N GLU A 36 -2.03 20.85 -6.05
CA GLU A 36 -2.74 21.02 -4.78
C GLU A 36 -4.19 21.45 -5.01
N ARG A 37 -4.42 22.43 -5.89
CA ARG A 37 -5.78 22.88 -6.24
C ARG A 37 -6.61 21.79 -6.91
N LEU A 38 -5.96 20.83 -7.56
CA LEU A 38 -6.60 19.66 -8.15
C LEU A 38 -6.83 18.52 -7.14
N GLY A 39 -6.35 18.65 -5.90
CA GLY A 39 -6.48 17.63 -4.86
C GLY A 39 -5.65 16.37 -5.13
N VAL A 40 -4.58 16.47 -5.91
CA VAL A 40 -3.70 15.33 -6.25
C VAL A 40 -2.29 15.44 -5.66
N CYS A 41 -1.96 16.59 -5.05
CA CYS A 41 -0.67 16.86 -4.43
C CYS A 41 -0.83 17.61 -3.11
N ILE A 42 0.07 17.39 -2.16
CA ILE A 42 0.31 18.28 -1.02
C ILE A 42 1.77 18.72 -1.10
N PRO A 43 2.04 20.03 -1.30
CA PRO A 43 3.37 20.48 -1.68
C PRO A 43 4.38 20.43 -0.54
N MET A 44 3.93 20.49 0.72
CA MET A 44 4.83 20.62 1.85
C MET A 44 4.25 19.94 3.09
N MET A 45 4.84 18.80 3.43
CA MET A 45 4.55 18.04 4.64
C MET A 45 5.85 17.74 5.38
N GLU A 46 5.79 17.65 6.69
CA GLU A 46 6.88 17.19 7.54
C GLU A 46 6.66 15.73 7.93
N ALA A 47 7.71 14.92 7.81
CA ALA A 47 7.71 13.53 8.20
C ALA A 47 8.15 13.35 9.67
N ALA A 48 7.36 12.59 10.41
CA ALA A 48 7.66 12.16 11.78
C ALA A 48 7.55 10.64 11.91
N PRO A 49 8.38 9.99 12.75
CA PRO A 49 8.28 8.57 13.01
C PRO A 49 6.92 8.21 13.63
N SER A 50 6.40 7.03 13.28
CA SER A 50 5.22 6.46 13.93
C SER A 50 5.62 5.35 14.91
N GLU A 51 4.91 5.26 16.03
CA GLU A 51 5.09 4.18 17.01
C GLU A 51 4.69 2.80 16.46
N LYS A 52 3.94 2.74 15.34
CA LYS A 52 3.43 1.47 14.80
C LYS A 52 4.51 0.57 14.22
N SER A 53 5.40 1.14 13.41
CA SER A 53 6.55 0.41 12.87
C SER A 53 7.58 1.38 12.25
N PRO A 54 8.84 0.96 12.08
CA PRO A 54 9.89 1.77 11.45
C PRO A 54 9.59 2.22 10.01
N SER A 55 8.69 1.52 9.31
CA SER A 55 8.25 1.88 7.95
C SER A 55 7.01 2.76 7.90
N HIS A 56 6.39 3.04 9.05
CA HIS A 56 5.26 3.95 9.14
C HIS A 56 5.75 5.36 9.49
N VAL A 57 5.26 6.33 8.74
CA VAL A 57 5.61 7.74 8.87
C VAL A 57 4.33 8.54 8.98
N MET A 58 4.24 9.42 9.96
CA MET A 58 3.21 10.45 10.01
C MET A 58 3.67 11.63 9.16
N LEU A 59 2.88 11.99 8.16
CA LEU A 59 3.06 13.19 7.37
C LEU A 59 2.09 14.25 7.87
N SER A 60 2.63 15.35 8.40
CA SER A 60 1.83 16.48 8.91
C SER A 60 2.06 17.72 8.05
N PRO A 61 1.06 18.57 7.81
CA PRO A 61 1.27 19.83 7.12
C PRO A 61 2.25 20.70 7.94
N CYS A 62 3.22 21.34 7.26
CA CYS A 62 4.18 22.21 7.96
C CYS A 62 3.53 23.48 8.54
N ALA A 63 2.37 23.88 8.00
CA ALA A 63 1.59 25.00 8.50
C ALA A 63 0.09 24.68 8.41
N GLY A 64 -0.63 24.94 9.51
CA GLY A 64 -2.09 24.84 9.54
C GLY A 64 -2.63 23.41 9.46
N LEU A 65 -3.66 23.23 8.63
CA LEU A 65 -4.40 21.99 8.43
C LEU A 65 -4.15 21.45 7.01
N LEU A 66 -4.54 20.20 6.73
CA LEU A 66 -4.46 19.68 5.36
C LEU A 66 -5.36 20.51 4.43
N PRO A 67 -4.98 20.71 3.15
CA PRO A 67 -5.79 21.45 2.21
C PRO A 67 -7.22 20.91 2.12
N ALA A 68 -8.20 21.82 2.16
CA ALA A 68 -9.60 21.45 1.99
C ALA A 68 -9.80 20.80 0.61
N GLY A 69 -10.40 19.62 0.56
CA GLY A 69 -10.62 18.90 -0.70
C GLY A 69 -9.41 18.12 -1.22
N HIS A 70 -8.39 17.84 -0.39
CA HIS A 70 -7.21 17.04 -0.78
C HIS A 70 -7.53 15.65 -1.35
N GLY A 71 -8.76 15.13 -1.19
CA GLY A 71 -9.23 13.90 -1.82
C GLY A 71 -8.55 12.58 -1.41
N PHE A 72 -7.43 12.60 -0.69
CA PHE A 72 -6.72 11.39 -0.22
C PHE A 72 -7.59 10.52 0.69
N GLN A 73 -7.48 9.21 0.51
CA GLN A 73 -8.20 8.19 1.25
C GLN A 73 -7.28 7.02 1.64
N ARG A 74 -7.71 6.24 2.63
CA ARG A 74 -7.00 5.02 3.02
C ARG A 74 -6.91 4.06 1.84
N GLY A 75 -5.71 3.53 1.59
CA GLY A 75 -5.41 2.62 0.48
C GLY A 75 -4.95 3.33 -0.79
N ASP A 76 -4.95 4.67 -0.82
CA ASP A 76 -4.32 5.43 -1.90
C ASP A 76 -2.80 5.21 -1.90
N TRP A 77 -2.23 5.22 -3.10
CA TRP A 77 -0.79 5.15 -3.31
C TRP A 77 -0.24 6.55 -3.58
N LEU A 78 0.88 6.83 -2.93
CA LEU A 78 1.54 8.11 -2.92
C LEU A 78 3.00 7.96 -3.32
N LEU A 79 3.54 9.01 -3.93
CA LEU A 79 4.97 9.21 -4.09
C LEU A 79 5.39 10.37 -3.21
N CYS A 80 6.20 10.08 -2.20
CA CYS A 80 6.71 11.07 -1.25
C CYS A 80 8.12 11.49 -1.69
N THR A 81 8.29 12.73 -2.15
CA THR A 81 9.55 13.26 -2.69
C THR A 81 10.22 14.19 -1.66
N PHE A 82 11.45 13.86 -1.27
CA PHE A 82 12.28 14.58 -0.32
C PHE A 82 13.53 15.12 -1.02
N PRO A 83 13.83 16.44 -0.98
CA PRO A 83 13.01 17.53 -0.43
C PRO A 83 11.78 17.82 -1.30
N PRO A 84 10.86 18.72 -0.89
CA PRO A 84 9.63 19.00 -1.65
C PRO A 84 9.87 19.61 -3.05
N THR A 85 11.03 20.20 -3.26
CA THR A 85 11.49 20.74 -4.55
C THR A 85 12.29 19.73 -5.37
N GLY A 86 12.46 18.50 -4.85
CA GLY A 86 13.17 17.43 -5.53
C GLY A 86 12.42 16.95 -6.77
N THR A 87 13.13 16.26 -7.65
CA THR A 87 12.52 15.68 -8.86
C THR A 87 11.82 14.36 -8.50
N PRO A 88 10.49 14.23 -8.69
CA PRO A 88 9.78 12.99 -8.43
C PRO A 88 10.33 11.83 -9.28
N GLY A 89 10.60 10.68 -8.66
CA GLY A 89 11.11 9.50 -9.35
C GLY A 89 11.57 8.38 -8.41
N ILE A 90 11.56 7.13 -8.91
CA ILE A 90 11.71 5.90 -8.12
C ILE A 90 13.15 5.67 -7.57
N SER A 91 14.08 6.60 -7.83
CA SER A 91 15.50 6.44 -7.45
C SER A 91 16.10 7.71 -6.89
N VAL A 92 17.21 7.53 -6.14
CA VAL A 92 17.99 8.66 -5.64
C VAL A 92 18.60 9.39 -6.85
N THR A 93 18.27 10.67 -7.02
CA THR A 93 18.84 11.46 -8.11
C THR A 93 20.30 11.78 -7.80
N THR A 94 21.08 12.20 -8.80
CA THR A 94 22.46 12.68 -8.61
C THR A 94 22.54 13.89 -7.68
N ARG A 95 21.43 14.60 -7.47
CA ARG A 95 21.29 15.74 -6.54
C ARG A 95 20.95 15.30 -5.12
N GLY A 96 20.74 14.00 -4.89
CA GLY A 96 20.35 13.44 -3.59
C GLY A 96 18.84 13.50 -3.32
N ASP A 97 18.01 13.87 -4.30
CA ASP A 97 16.55 13.80 -4.15
C ASP A 97 16.13 12.34 -4.02
N VAL A 98 15.21 12.06 -3.10
CA VAL A 98 14.70 10.72 -2.86
C VAL A 98 13.20 10.73 -2.96
N SER A 99 12.63 9.87 -3.80
CA SER A 99 11.21 9.59 -3.74
C SER A 99 10.96 8.18 -3.25
N VAL A 100 9.93 8.03 -2.41
CA VAL A 100 9.54 6.75 -1.82
C VAL A 100 8.06 6.55 -2.06
N GLU A 101 7.70 5.38 -2.59
CA GLU A 101 6.30 4.99 -2.69
C GLU A 101 5.75 4.70 -1.29
N ALA A 102 4.51 5.10 -1.07
CA ALA A 102 3.85 4.92 0.21
C ALA A 102 2.36 4.63 0.04
N GLU A 103 1.81 3.82 0.94
CA GLU A 103 0.36 3.58 1.03
C GLU A 103 -0.23 4.40 2.18
N VAL A 104 -1.36 5.06 1.93
CA VAL A 104 -2.12 5.73 2.99
C VAL A 104 -2.76 4.69 3.91
N VAL A 105 -2.30 4.64 5.16
CA VAL A 105 -2.82 3.72 6.17
C VAL A 105 -4.00 4.35 6.93
N ASN A 106 -3.87 5.63 7.28
CA ASN A 106 -4.90 6.37 7.99
C ASN A 106 -4.77 7.87 7.75
N ILE A 107 -5.87 8.61 7.91
CA ILE A 107 -5.88 10.07 7.92
C ILE A 107 -6.42 10.50 9.27
N THR A 108 -5.62 11.26 10.02
CA THR A 108 -5.99 11.75 11.35
C THR A 108 -6.82 13.03 11.20
N PRO A 109 -7.96 13.19 11.90
CA PRO A 109 -8.73 14.43 11.88
C PRO A 109 -8.06 15.54 12.70
N PRO A 110 -8.47 16.82 12.55
CA PRO A 110 -8.05 17.91 13.42
C PRO A 110 -8.31 17.61 14.91
N PRO A 111 -7.52 18.15 15.86
CA PRO A 111 -6.45 19.16 15.68
C PRO A 111 -5.06 18.59 15.32
N GLY A 112 -4.89 17.27 15.26
CA GLY A 112 -3.63 16.60 14.88
C GLY A 112 -3.66 16.09 13.44
N GLN A 113 -4.13 16.92 12.50
CA GLN A 113 -4.42 16.45 11.15
C GLN A 113 -3.15 16.03 10.42
N GLY A 114 -3.19 14.85 9.79
CA GLY A 114 -2.05 14.29 9.09
C GLY A 114 -2.38 13.00 8.37
N ILE A 115 -1.44 12.52 7.58
CA ILE A 115 -1.56 11.30 6.78
C ILE A 115 -0.55 10.30 7.32
N LEU A 116 -1.02 9.24 7.96
CA LEU A 116 -0.19 8.11 8.32
C LEU A 116 0.02 7.26 7.07
N VAL A 117 1.26 7.15 6.64
CA VAL A 117 1.64 6.36 5.47
C VAL A 117 2.55 5.19 5.86
N ARG A 118 2.50 4.12 5.07
CA ARG A 118 3.47 3.03 5.10
C ARG A 118 4.37 3.15 3.88
N MET A 119 5.63 3.49 4.11
CA MET A 119 6.65 3.56 3.07
C MET A 119 7.05 2.15 2.63
N VAL A 120 7.18 1.92 1.33
CA VAL A 120 7.52 0.60 0.77
C VAL A 120 8.93 0.57 0.16
N GLY A 121 9.40 -0.65 -0.14
CA GLY A 121 10.73 -0.88 -0.68
C GLY A 121 11.86 -0.71 0.35
N GLU A 122 13.10 -0.79 -0.13
CA GLU A 122 14.29 -0.74 0.74
C GLU A 122 14.42 0.59 1.48
N LEU A 123 14.07 1.69 0.80
CA LEU A 123 14.07 3.03 1.37
C LEU A 123 12.98 3.20 2.44
N GLY A 124 11.94 2.37 2.41
CA GLY A 124 10.81 2.40 3.33
C GLY A 124 11.06 1.70 4.67
N LYS A 125 11.98 0.72 4.75
CA LYS A 125 12.14 -0.14 5.94
C LYS A 125 12.39 0.63 7.24
N ASN A 126 13.24 1.66 7.19
CA ASN A 126 13.59 2.52 8.34
C ASN A 126 13.21 3.98 8.07
N ALA A 127 12.11 4.20 7.35
CA ALA A 127 11.69 5.53 6.92
C ALA A 127 11.46 6.49 8.09
N GLY A 128 10.91 6.02 9.21
CA GLY A 128 10.64 6.85 10.38
C GLY A 128 11.88 7.55 10.93
N GLU A 129 13.01 6.85 11.00
CA GLU A 129 14.29 7.44 11.42
C GLU A 129 14.93 8.26 10.31
N LYS A 130 14.94 7.73 9.07
CA LYS A 130 15.63 8.33 7.92
C LYS A 130 15.04 9.67 7.48
N PHE A 131 13.72 9.83 7.62
CA PHE A 131 12.98 11.01 7.17
C PHE A 131 12.45 11.86 8.32
N ASN A 132 12.82 11.56 9.56
CA ASN A 132 12.42 12.37 10.72
C ASN A 132 12.77 13.86 10.52
N LYS A 133 11.79 14.74 10.68
CA LYS A 133 11.86 16.20 10.48
C LYS A 133 12.26 16.64 9.07
N LYS A 134 12.26 15.73 8.09
CA LYS A 134 12.44 16.11 6.69
C LYS A 134 11.10 16.52 6.10
N THR A 135 11.16 17.50 5.22
CA THR A 135 10.01 17.93 4.45
C THR A 135 9.92 17.17 3.13
N CYS A 136 8.70 16.90 2.71
CA CYS A 136 8.41 16.29 1.42
C CYS A 136 7.23 16.94 0.72
N ARG A 137 7.21 16.73 -0.58
CA ARG A 137 6.02 16.83 -1.42
C ARG A 137 5.38 15.44 -1.52
N VAL A 138 4.06 15.39 -1.53
CA VAL A 138 3.29 14.16 -1.65
C VAL A 138 2.43 14.24 -2.90
N ASP A 139 2.63 13.33 -3.85
CA ASP A 139 1.85 13.21 -5.08
C ASP A 139 1.06 11.90 -5.09
N ARG A 140 -0.19 11.92 -5.56
CA ARG A 140 -0.96 10.69 -5.80
C ARG A 140 -0.38 9.96 -7.01
N VAL A 141 -0.24 8.64 -6.90
CA VAL A 141 0.21 7.78 -8.01
C VAL A 141 -0.72 6.59 -8.21
N ALA A 142 -0.55 5.93 -9.37
CA ALA A 142 -1.37 4.80 -9.77
C ALA A 142 -1.33 3.65 -8.73
N ASN A 143 -2.49 3.05 -8.47
CA ASN A 143 -2.63 2.01 -7.46
C ASN A 143 -2.31 0.63 -8.02
N HIS A 144 -1.06 0.17 -7.85
CA HIS A 144 -0.64 -1.14 -8.35
C HIS A 144 -1.30 -2.32 -7.61
N VAL A 145 -1.84 -2.12 -6.40
CA VAL A 145 -2.58 -3.16 -5.67
C VAL A 145 -3.89 -3.49 -6.37
N THR A 146 -4.56 -2.50 -6.96
CA THR A 146 -5.76 -2.72 -7.78
C THR A 146 -5.43 -3.60 -8.99
N LEU A 147 -4.37 -3.29 -9.72
CA LEU A 147 -3.90 -4.12 -10.84
C LEU A 147 -3.57 -5.54 -10.36
N GLY A 148 -2.81 -5.68 -9.27
CA GLY A 148 -2.45 -6.98 -8.70
C GLY A 148 -3.65 -7.84 -8.33
N ARG A 149 -4.69 -7.24 -7.74
CA ARG A 149 -5.97 -7.93 -7.43
C ARG A 149 -6.71 -8.35 -8.69
N GLN A 150 -6.79 -7.47 -9.69
CA GLN A 150 -7.42 -7.79 -10.98
C GLN A 150 -6.71 -8.96 -11.67
N LEU A 151 -5.37 -8.93 -11.75
CA LEU A 151 -4.59 -10.00 -12.35
C LEU A 151 -4.73 -11.32 -11.57
N SER A 152 -4.71 -11.27 -10.24
CA SER A 152 -4.90 -12.46 -9.40
C SER A 152 -6.28 -13.09 -9.63
N ALA A 153 -7.34 -12.28 -9.70
CA ALA A 153 -8.69 -12.77 -9.99
C ALA A 153 -8.77 -13.43 -11.38
N LEU A 154 -8.11 -12.87 -12.40
CA LEU A 154 -8.04 -13.48 -13.73
C LEU A 154 -7.31 -14.82 -13.72
N VAL A 155 -6.24 -14.95 -12.93
CA VAL A 155 -5.54 -16.23 -12.75
C VAL A 155 -6.46 -17.26 -12.11
N THR A 156 -7.20 -16.90 -11.07
CA THR A 156 -8.18 -17.79 -10.44
C THR A 156 -9.27 -18.24 -11.41
N LEU A 157 -9.80 -17.32 -12.23
CA LEU A 157 -10.83 -17.62 -13.23
C LEU A 157 -10.30 -18.42 -14.44
N GLY A 158 -9.03 -18.22 -14.80
CA GLY A 158 -8.37 -18.92 -15.91
C GLY A 158 -7.80 -20.29 -15.52
N GLY A 159 -7.57 -20.52 -14.22
CA GLY A 159 -7.02 -21.75 -13.64
C GLY A 159 -8.05 -22.75 -13.14
N SER A 160 -9.36 -22.52 -13.33
CA SER A 160 -10.40 -23.50 -12.98
C SER A 160 -10.46 -24.66 -13.99
N THR A 161 -9.38 -25.40 -14.15
CA THR A 161 -9.40 -26.79 -14.64
C THR A 161 -9.21 -27.69 -13.43
N GLY A 162 -10.29 -28.39 -13.07
CA GLY A 162 -10.51 -29.08 -11.81
C GLY A 162 -9.31 -29.78 -11.17
N GLU A 163 -9.01 -29.39 -9.94
CA GLU A 163 -8.59 -30.38 -8.95
C GLU A 163 -9.78 -31.32 -8.72
N LYS A 164 -9.74 -32.50 -9.34
CA LYS A 164 -10.50 -33.64 -8.82
C LYS A 164 -10.04 -33.83 -7.38
N LYS A 165 -10.94 -33.62 -6.41
CA LYS A 165 -10.77 -34.18 -5.07
C LYS A 165 -10.41 -35.66 -5.25
N PRO A 166 -9.31 -36.16 -4.67
CA PRO A 166 -9.14 -37.61 -4.57
C PRO A 166 -10.34 -38.14 -3.80
N ASP A 167 -10.99 -39.16 -4.38
CA ASP A 167 -12.12 -39.84 -3.75
C ASP A 167 -11.72 -40.27 -2.33
N PRO A 168 -12.61 -40.10 -1.32
CA PRO A 168 -12.33 -40.63 0.00
C PRO A 168 -12.12 -42.15 -0.11
N PRO A 169 -11.07 -42.71 0.51
CA PRO A 169 -10.87 -44.15 0.52
C PRO A 169 -12.07 -44.82 1.18
N ALA A 170 -12.59 -45.84 0.49
CA ALA A 170 -13.74 -46.63 0.90
C ALA A 170 -13.61 -47.14 2.35
N GLU A 171 -14.70 -47.03 3.11
CA GLU A 171 -14.83 -47.60 4.45
C GLU A 171 -14.55 -49.11 4.42
N GLY A 172 -13.43 -49.51 5.01
CA GLY A 172 -13.14 -50.87 5.41
C GLY A 172 -13.13 -50.96 6.92
N GLY A 173 -14.29 -51.24 7.52
CA GLY A 173 -14.43 -51.36 8.96
C GLY A 173 -13.61 -52.52 9.55
N LYS A 174 -13.04 -52.31 10.73
CA LYS A 174 -12.87 -53.37 11.74
C LYS A 174 -12.83 -52.78 13.17
N LYS A 175 -13.79 -53.28 13.95
CA LYS A 175 -14.03 -53.08 15.38
C LYS A 175 -12.79 -53.42 16.24
N GLY A 176 -12.59 -52.71 17.35
CA GLY A 176 -11.73 -53.22 18.43
C GLY A 176 -11.43 -52.32 19.62
N LYS A 177 -12.24 -52.45 20.68
CA LYS A 177 -11.91 -52.34 22.12
C LYS A 177 -11.51 -50.98 22.78
N LYS A 178 -12.51 -50.44 23.50
CA LYS A 178 -12.56 -50.09 24.94
C LYS A 178 -11.24 -49.86 25.73
N GLY A 179 -11.21 -48.69 26.38
CA GLY A 179 -10.63 -48.43 27.71
C GLY A 179 -10.77 -46.93 28.04
N LYS A 180 -11.75 -46.50 28.86
CA LYS A 180 -11.58 -46.04 30.28
C LYS A 180 -10.30 -45.20 30.46
N SER A 181 -10.29 -44.00 31.03
CA SER A 181 -11.16 -43.31 31.99
C SER A 181 -10.60 -41.89 32.23
N LYS A 182 -11.47 -40.94 32.64
CA LYS A 182 -11.27 -39.84 33.63
C LYS A 182 -9.94 -39.03 33.57
N GLU A 183 -9.87 -37.71 33.69
CA GLU A 183 -10.60 -36.78 34.56
C GLU A 183 -10.22 -35.34 34.18
N SER A 184 -11.06 -34.40 34.61
CA SER A 184 -10.91 -32.93 34.69
C SER A 184 -9.49 -32.36 34.79
N ASN A 185 -9.21 -31.19 34.18
CA ASN A 185 -9.56 -29.86 34.71
C ASN A 185 -8.94 -28.78 33.79
N SER A 186 -9.73 -27.77 33.41
CA SER A 186 -9.22 -26.49 32.87
C SER A 186 -9.02 -25.49 34.04
N PRO A 187 -8.60 -24.24 33.80
CA PRO A 187 -7.22 -23.77 33.67
C PRO A 187 -6.89 -22.67 34.72
N ALA A 188 -5.70 -22.08 34.58
CA ALA A 188 -5.42 -20.65 34.75
C ALA A 188 -4.34 -20.24 35.80
N TRP A 189 -3.55 -19.24 35.38
CA TRP A 189 -2.71 -18.26 36.12
C TRP A 189 -1.60 -18.75 37.08
N LEU A 190 -0.44 -18.05 37.02
CA LEU A 190 0.80 -18.02 37.85
C LEU A 190 2.05 -18.44 37.03
N LYS A 191 3.05 -17.60 36.75
CA LYS A 191 3.47 -16.26 37.18
C LYS A 191 4.20 -15.57 36.02
#